data_AF-A0A2G9LV40-F1
#
_entry.id   AF-A0A2G9LV40-F1
#
_cell.length_a   1.000
_cell.length_b   1.000
_cell.length_c   1.000
_cell.angle_alpha   90.00
_cell.angle_beta   90.00
_cell.angle_gamma   90.00
#
_symmetry.space_group_name_H-M   'P 1'
#
loop_
_entity.id
_entity.type
_entity.pdbx_description
1 polymer ?
#
loop_
_entity_poly.entity_id
_entity_poly.type
_entity_poly.pdbx_seq_one_letter_code
_entity_poly.pdbx_strand_id
1 'polypeptide(L)'
;MVLLKIFGAMDLATVVMMLLLQFDFIGWRKGFVFAAYLIFKGIYFMGDVSSALDLICGVYMIAMCIGLKTWIAYMVMLYLAQKIYFSMSM
;
A
#
# COMPACT_ATOMS: atom_id res chain seq x y z
N MET A 1 10.24 -15.14 9.69
CA MET A 1 9.83 -15.67 8.37
C MET A 1 8.31 -15.69 8.17
N VAL A 2 7.49 -16.21 9.08
CA VAL A 2 6.02 -16.26 8.87
C VAL A 2 5.35 -14.88 8.90
N LEU A 3 5.71 -14.01 9.86
CA LEU A 3 5.16 -12.65 9.97
C LEU A 3 5.42 -11.79 8.73
N LEU A 4 6.64 -11.80 8.19
CA LEU A 4 7.01 -11.06 6.97
C LEU A 4 6.16 -11.50 5.77
N LYS A 5 5.90 -12.80 5.60
CA LYS A 5 5.05 -13.31 4.52
C LYS A 5 3.60 -12.86 4.64
N ILE A 6 3.06 -12.79 5.85
CA ILE A 6 1.71 -12.26 6.10
C ILE A 6 1.65 -10.77 5.74
N PHE A 7 2.63 -9.98 6.14
CA PHE A 7 2.72 -8.57 5.78
C PHE A 7 2.89 -8.36 4.27
N GLY A 8 3.67 -9.19 3.59
CA GLY A 8 3.80 -9.15 2.14
C GLY A 8 2.50 -9.51 1.40
N ALA A 9 1.74 -10.50 1.90
CA ALA A 9 0.45 -10.84 1.32
C ALA A 9 -0.59 -9.71 1.49
N MET A 10 -0.57 -9.03 2.63
CA MET A 10 -1.40 -7.86 2.88
C MET A 10 -1.01 -6.67 1.99
N ASP A 11 0.28 -6.43 1.76
CA ASP A 11 0.75 -5.41 0.82
C ASP A 11 0.27 -5.70 -0.61
N LEU A 12 0.31 -6.98 -1.03
CA LEU A 12 -0.22 -7.40 -2.33
C LEU A 12 -1.72 -7.09 -2.44
N ALA A 13 -2.50 -7.40 -1.41
CA ALA A 13 -3.91 -7.02 -1.37
C ALA A 13 -4.08 -5.49 -1.48
N THR A 14 -3.17 -4.72 -0.89
CA THR A 14 -3.22 -3.26 -0.96
C THR A 14 -2.90 -2.73 -2.36
N VAL A 15 -1.92 -3.30 -3.06
CA VAL A 15 -1.62 -2.98 -4.47
C VAL A 15 -2.83 -3.24 -5.36
N VAL A 16 -3.47 -4.41 -5.19
CA VAL A 16 -4.70 -4.75 -5.93
C VAL A 16 -5.81 -3.74 -5.63
N MET A 17 -5.97 -3.35 -4.37
CA MET A 17 -6.97 -2.35 -3.98
C MET A 17 -6.67 -0.96 -4.56
N MET A 18 -5.41 -0.53 -4.59
CA MET A 18 -5.01 0.73 -5.25
C MET A 18 -5.32 0.70 -6.74
N LEU A 19 -5.06 -0.42 -7.41
CA LEU A 19 -5.38 -0.60 -8.83
C LEU A 19 -6.89 -0.52 -9.08
N LEU A 20 -7.69 -1.20 -8.25
CA LEU A 20 -9.15 -1.15 -8.36
C LEU A 20 -9.71 0.27 -8.07
N LEU A 21 -9.08 1.01 -7.16
CA LEU A 21 -9.42 2.42 -6.88
C LEU A 21 -9.07 3.35 -8.05
N GLN A 22 -7.93 3.10 -8.71
CA GLN A 22 -7.50 3.85 -9.88
C GLN A 22 -8.52 3.75 -11.03
N PHE A 23 -9.11 2.57 -11.23
CA PHE A 23 -10.14 2.33 -12.25
C PHE A 23 -11.58 2.61 -11.78
N ASP A 24 -11.77 3.13 -10.56
CA ASP A 24 -13.09 3.41 -9.97
C ASP A 24 -14.03 2.20 -9.82
N PHE A 25 -13.48 0.97 -9.81
CA PHE A 25 -14.28 -0.24 -9.60
C PHE A 25 -14.73 -0.42 -8.15
N ILE A 26 -14.11 0.29 -7.21
CA ILE A 26 -14.36 0.16 -5.78
C ILE A 26 -14.57 1.54 -5.16
N GLY A 27 -15.58 1.66 -4.28
CA GLY A 27 -15.82 2.88 -3.52
C GLY A 27 -14.74 3.19 -2.49
N TRP A 28 -14.52 4.49 -2.24
CA TRP A 28 -13.54 5.07 -1.32
C TRP A 28 -13.48 4.43 0.07
N ARG A 29 -14.61 3.89 0.57
CA ARG A 29 -14.69 3.24 1.89
C ARG A 29 -13.69 2.09 2.05
N LYS A 30 -13.55 1.23 1.02
CA LYS A 30 -12.61 0.10 1.09
C LYS A 30 -11.17 0.61 1.00
N GLY A 31 -10.91 1.61 0.16
CA GLY A 31 -9.60 2.25 0.07
C GLY A 31 -9.11 2.79 1.40
N PHE A 32 -9.99 3.40 2.18
CA PHE A 32 -9.66 3.96 3.49
C PHE A 32 -9.20 2.90 4.49
N VAL A 33 -9.79 1.70 4.46
CA VAL A 33 -9.38 0.58 5.33
C VAL A 33 -7.95 0.13 5.02
N PHE A 34 -7.63 -0.02 3.73
CA PHE A 34 -6.29 -0.42 3.31
C PHE A 34 -5.27 0.69 3.51
N ALA A 35 -5.65 1.95 3.34
CA ALA A 35 -4.80 3.08 3.65
C ALA A 35 -4.47 3.15 5.15
N ALA A 36 -5.48 2.98 6.01
CA ALA A 36 -5.27 2.92 7.46
C ALA A 36 -4.34 1.77 7.84
N TYR A 37 -4.54 0.58 7.27
CA TYR A 37 -3.64 -0.56 7.46
C TYR A 37 -2.19 -0.20 7.14
N LEU A 38 -1.95 0.41 5.97
CA LEU A 38 -0.60 0.72 5.51
C LEU A 38 0.09 1.79 6.37
N ILE A 39 -0.68 2.76 6.87
CA ILE A 39 -0.20 3.76 7.84
C ILE A 39 0.15 3.08 9.17
N PHE A 40 -0.73 2.25 9.72
CA PHE A 40 -0.47 1.52 10.96
C PHE A 40 0.77 0.63 10.84
N LYS A 41 0.94 -0.04 9.70
CA LYS A 41 2.12 -0.84 9.40
C LYS A 41 3.39 0.01 9.35
N GLY A 42 3.36 1.14 8.66
CA GLY A 42 4.48 2.08 8.58
C GLY A 42 4.91 2.60 9.96
N ILE A 43 3.94 2.84 10.85
CA ILE A 43 4.20 3.24 12.24
C ILE A 43 4.75 2.08 13.07
N TYR A 44 4.24 0.86 12.89
CA TYR A 44 4.69 -0.31 13.66
C TYR A 44 6.15 -0.67 13.36
N PHE A 45 6.58 -0.53 12.11
CA PHE A 45 7.96 -0.77 11.67
C PHE A 45 8.78 0.51 11.53
N MET A 46 8.45 1.55 12.33
CA MET A 46 9.15 2.82 12.29
C MET A 46 10.61 2.64 12.71
N GLY A 47 11.54 3.03 11.82
CA GLY A 47 12.98 2.80 11.99
C GLY A 47 13.70 2.53 10.68
N ASP A 48 12.97 1.99 9.69
CA ASP A 48 13.50 1.73 8.35
C ASP A 48 12.95 2.72 7.31
N VAL A 49 13.80 3.09 6.33
CA VAL A 49 13.42 3.92 5.18
C VAL A 49 12.24 3.32 4.42
N SER A 50 12.18 1.98 4.37
CA SER A 50 11.08 1.27 3.72
C SER A 50 9.72 1.50 4.40
N SER A 51 9.70 1.72 5.71
CA SER A 51 8.47 1.98 6.48
C SER A 51 7.99 3.42 6.34
N ALA A 52 8.91 4.37 6.16
CA ALA A 52 8.55 5.75 5.83
C ALA A 52 7.85 5.82 4.46
N LEU A 53 8.33 5.04 3.48
CA LEU A 53 7.69 4.93 2.18
C LEU A 53 6.32 4.25 2.24
N ASP A 54 6.13 3.23 3.10
CA ASP A 54 4.79 2.67 3.35
C ASP A 54 3.83 3.76 3.84
N LEU A 55 4.27 4.58 4.79
CA LEU A 55 3.44 5.65 5.31
C LEU A 55 3.04 6.66 4.22
N ILE A 56 3.98 6.99 3.32
CA ILE A 56 3.70 7.81 2.13
C ILE A 56 2.70 7.12 1.19
N CYS A 57 2.84 5.81 0.96
CA CYS A 57 1.91 5.03 0.15
C CYS A 57 0.50 5.04 0.75
N GLY A 58 0.39 4.91 2.07
CA GLY A 58 -0.88 4.99 2.81
C GLY A 58 -1.53 6.37 2.67
N VAL A 59 -0.77 7.44 2.84
CA VAL A 59 -1.27 8.82 2.63
C VAL A 59 -1.69 9.03 1.17
N TYR A 60 -0.92 8.53 0.21
CA TYR A 60 -1.28 8.62 -1.20
C TYR A 60 -2.58 7.86 -1.51
N MET A 61 -2.78 6.70 -0.89
CA MET A 61 -4.03 5.95 -1.03
C MET A 61 -5.23 6.71 -0.46
N ILE A 62 -5.06 7.51 0.61
CA ILE A 62 -6.09 8.45 1.08
C ILE A 62 -6.37 9.53 0.03
N ALA A 63 -5.33 10.09 -0.59
CA ALA A 63 -5.50 11.07 -1.66
C ALA A 63 -6.27 10.48 -2.86
N MET A 64 -6.00 9.22 -3.23
CA MET A 64 -6.77 8.51 -4.27
C MET A 64 -8.24 8.35 -3.89
N CYS A 65 -8.56 8.14 -2.61
CA CYS A 65 -9.95 8.07 -2.13
C CYS A 65 -10.71 9.39 -2.29
N ILE A 66 -10.01 10.53 -2.32
CA ILE A 66 -10.59 11.86 -2.55
C ILE A 66 -10.69 12.18 -4.05
N GLY A 67 -10.15 11.32 -4.92
CA GLY A 67 -10.23 11.44 -6.38
C GLY A 67 -8.89 11.70 -7.07
N LEU A 68 -7.77 11.70 -6.34
CA LEU A 68 -6.43 11.90 -6.92
C LEU A 68 -5.94 10.63 -7.63
N LYS A 69 -6.34 10.45 -8.89
CA LYS A 69 -6.03 9.26 -9.70
C LYS A 69 -4.96 9.57 -10.75
N THR A 70 -3.75 9.90 -10.31
CA THR A 70 -2.66 10.32 -11.22
C THR A 70 -1.76 9.16 -11.63
N TRP A 71 -0.90 9.39 -12.62
CA TRP A 71 0.11 8.40 -13.05
C TRP A 71 1.08 7.99 -11.91
N ILE A 72 1.21 8.84 -10.88
CA ILE A 72 2.01 8.58 -9.66
C ILE A 72 1.51 7.32 -8.94
N ALA A 73 0.21 7.00 -9.02
CA ALA A 73 -0.35 5.80 -8.42
C ALA A 73 0.34 4.52 -8.91
N TYR A 74 0.72 4.47 -10.19
CA TYR A 74 1.45 3.34 -10.75
C TYR A 74 2.87 3.23 -10.20
N MET A 75 3.55 4.35 -9.94
CA MET A 75 4.86 4.33 -9.27
C MET A 75 4.76 3.82 -7.84
N VAL A 76 3.72 4.25 -7.11
CA VAL A 76 3.45 3.77 -5.74
C VAL A 76 3.14 2.27 -5.73
N MET A 77 2.32 1.79 -6.67
CA MET A 77 2.01 0.37 -6.84
C MET A 77 3.25 -0.45 -7.19
N LEU A 78 4.12 0.05 -8.09
CA LEU A 78 5.38 -0.61 -8.45
C LEU A 78 6.34 -0.72 -7.26
N TYR A 79 6.43 0.33 -6.45
CA TYR A 79 7.25 0.31 -5.23
C TYR A 79 6.75 -0.76 -4.24
N LEU A 80 5.44 -0.81 -3.98
CA LEU A 80 4.85 -1.85 -3.12
C LEU A 80 5.07 -3.25 -3.71
N ALA A 81 4.92 -3.42 -5.04
CA ALA A 81 5.20 -4.68 -5.73
C ALA A 81 6.65 -5.15 -5.54
N GLN A 82 7.63 -4.25 -5.68
CA GLN A 82 9.04 -4.54 -5.40
C GLN A 82 9.21 -4.99 -3.95
N LYS A 83 8.58 -4.30 -2.99
CA LYS A 83 8.68 -4.64 -1.57
C LYS A 83 8.08 -6.01 -1.25
N ILE A 84 6.95 -6.35 -1.86
CA ILE A 84 6.33 -7.68 -1.73
C ILE A 84 7.31 -8.76 -2.19
N TYR A 85 7.99 -8.56 -3.33
CA TYR A 85 8.98 -9.50 -3.85
C TYR A 85 10.14 -9.74 -2.87
N PHE A 86 10.67 -8.68 -2.25
CA PHE A 86 11.69 -8.82 -1.21
C PHE A 86 11.15 -9.54 0.04
N SER A 87 9.92 -9.22 0.44
CA SER A 87 9.30 -9.82 1.62
C SER A 87 8.94 -11.30 1.44
N MET A 88 8.74 -11.76 0.20
CA MET A 88 8.45 -13.16 -0.12
C MET A 88 9.70 -14.00 -0.39
N SER A 89 10.80 -13.37 -0.82
CA SER A 89 12.06 -14.06 -1.11
C SER A 89 12.96 -14.28 0.12
N MET A 90 12.71 -13.55 1.23
CA MET A 90 13.30 -13.79 2.57
C MET A 90 12.48 -14.77 3.42
#